data_AF-A0A925FH97-F1
#
_entry.id   AF-A0A925FH97-F1
#
_cell.length_a   1.000
_cell.length_b   1.000
_cell.length_c   1.000
_cell.angle_alpha   90.00
_cell.angle_beta   90.00
_cell.angle_gamma   90.00
#
_symmetry.space_group_name_H-M   'P 1'
#
loop_
_entity.id
_entity.type
_entity.pdbx_description
1 polymer ?
#
loop_
_entity_poly.entity_id
_entity_poly.type
_entity_poly.pdbx_seq_one_letter_code
_entity_poly.pdbx_strand_id
1 'polypeptide(L)'
;MRTFQSTDGLRWGVEVMLPGASHAMVVFRHPNGRTSRLDRYAWRNIDGPEARNVTARVDPGEVLERLTESDMALHFRRSMRISAAADPLGTPVTHAG
;
A
#
# COMPACT_ATOMS: atom_id res chain seq x y z
N MET A 1 -1.41 0.32 13.31
CA MET A 1 -1.73 1.44 12.40
C MET A 1 -0.96 2.66 12.86
N ARG A 2 -0.17 3.30 11.97
CA ARG A 2 0.53 4.56 12.27
C ARG A 2 -0.16 5.72 11.57
N THR A 3 0.18 6.95 11.92
CA THR A 3 -0.29 8.15 11.24
C THR A 3 0.87 8.85 10.55
N PHE A 4 0.60 9.43 9.38
CA PHE A 4 1.56 10.21 8.61
C PHE A 4 0.93 11.55 8.24
N GLN A 5 1.66 12.65 8.44
CA GLN A 5 1.22 13.97 8.02
C GLN A 5 1.84 14.30 6.66
N SER A 6 1.01 14.48 5.64
CA SER A 6 1.46 14.89 4.32
C SER A 6 1.79 16.38 4.28
N THR A 7 2.48 16.80 3.21
CA THR A 7 2.93 18.19 3.01
C THR A 7 1.80 19.21 2.91
N ASP A 8 0.58 18.76 2.60
CA ASP A 8 -0.65 19.54 2.58
C ASP A 8 -1.31 19.68 3.98
N GLY A 9 -0.70 19.10 5.02
CA GLY A 9 -1.19 19.12 6.40
C GLY A 9 -2.23 18.06 6.74
N LEU A 10 -2.64 17.22 5.78
CA LEU A 10 -3.58 16.14 6.04
C LEU A 10 -2.92 14.99 6.82
N ARG A 11 -3.66 14.42 7.78
CA ARG A 11 -3.22 13.25 8.55
C ARG A 11 -3.80 11.98 7.95
N TRP A 12 -2.92 11.15 7.39
CA TRP A 12 -3.25 9.86 6.80
C TRP A 12 -3.03 8.74 7.80
N GLY A 13 -3.89 7.73 7.78
CA GLY A 13 -3.60 6.44 8.40
C GLY A 13 -2.63 5.65 7.54
N VAL A 14 -1.67 4.93 8.13
CA VAL A 14 -0.71 4.09 7.42
C VAL A 14 -0.85 2.66 7.91
N GLU A 15 -1.07 1.78 6.94
CA GLU A 15 -1.19 0.34 7.11
C GLU A 15 -0.19 -0.34 6.17
N VAL A 16 0.28 -1.52 6.56
CA VAL A 16 1.10 -2.38 5.71
C VAL A 16 0.34 -3.67 5.48
N MET A 17 0.24 -4.07 4.22
CA MET A 17 -0.31 -5.36 3.80
C MET A 17 0.80 -6.15 3.11
N LEU A 18 0.87 -7.45 3.41
CA LEU A 18 1.88 -8.35 2.84
C LEU A 18 1.17 -9.38 1.95
N PRO A 19 1.03 -9.10 0.64
CA PRO A 19 0.48 -10.08 -0.30
C PRO A 19 1.46 -11.23 -0.61
N GLY A 20 2.71 -11.14 -0.14
CA GLY A 20 3.71 -12.21 -0.24
C GLY A 20 4.94 -11.93 0.62
N ALA A 21 5.90 -12.86 0.64
CA ALA A 21 7.08 -12.79 1.50
C ALA A 21 8.12 -11.73 1.07
N SER A 22 8.05 -11.25 -0.18
CA SER A 22 9.05 -10.34 -0.77
C SER A 22 8.52 -8.93 -1.08
N HIS A 23 7.21 -8.70 -0.93
CA HIS A 23 6.58 -7.43 -1.28
C HIS A 23 5.66 -6.96 -0.18
N ALA A 24 5.84 -5.70 0.23
CA ALA A 24 4.94 -4.99 1.12
C ALA A 24 4.17 -3.92 0.35
N MET A 25 2.87 -3.87 0.58
CA MET A 25 2.01 -2.78 0.14
C MET A 25 1.79 -1.84 1.33
N VAL A 26 2.28 -0.62 1.21
CA VAL A 26 2.00 0.45 2.17
C VAL A 26 0.74 1.17 1.73
N VAL A 27 -0.30 1.12 2.55
CA VAL A 27 -1.61 1.73 2.30
C VAL A 27 -1.75 2.99 3.14
N PHE A 28 -2.06 4.10 2.48
CA PHE A 28 -2.36 5.40 3.07
C PHE A 28 -3.86 5.63 3.05
N ARG A 29 -4.49 5.65 4.23
CA ARG A 29 -5.92 5.89 4.43
C ARG A 29 -6.21 7.37 4.56
N HIS A 30 -7.10 7.88 3.72
CA HIS A 30 -7.46 9.29 3.73
C HIS A 30 -8.32 9.60 4.97
N PRO A 31 -8.12 10.73 5.68
CA PRO A 31 -8.88 11.07 6.89
C PRO A 31 -10.38 11.24 6.64
N ASN A 32 -10.75 11.72 5.45
CA ASN A 32 -12.14 11.70 4.99
C ASN A 32 -12.45 10.31 4.40
N GLY A 33 -12.56 9.31 5.29
CA GLY A 33 -12.75 7.88 4.96
C GLY A 33 -14.09 7.52 4.32
N ARG A 34 -14.81 8.52 3.79
CA ARG A 34 -16.11 8.35 3.11
C ARG A 34 -15.99 7.58 1.80
N THR A 35 -14.81 7.52 1.19
CA THR A 35 -14.55 6.72 -0.01
C THR A 35 -13.12 6.17 0.01
N SER A 36 -12.97 4.85 -0.15
CA SER A 36 -11.69 4.18 -0.42
C SER A 36 -10.98 4.71 -1.69
N ARG A 37 -11.69 5.46 -2.53
CA ARG A 37 -11.18 6.13 -3.74
C ARG A 37 -10.10 7.18 -3.47
N LEU A 38 -10.05 7.72 -2.25
CA LEU A 38 -9.06 8.70 -1.84
C LEU A 38 -7.84 8.06 -1.18
N ASP A 39 -7.96 6.79 -0.78
CA ASP A 39 -6.84 6.03 -0.25
C ASP A 39 -5.78 5.86 -1.33
N ARG A 40 -4.54 5.70 -0.90
CA ARG A 40 -3.40 5.53 -1.78
C ARG A 40 -2.60 4.32 -1.36
N TYR A 41 -1.88 3.72 -2.28
CA TYR A 41 -0.97 2.61 -1.99
C TYR A 41 0.37 2.79 -2.68
N ALA A 42 1.42 2.27 -2.07
CA ALA A 42 2.76 2.21 -2.64
C ALA A 42 3.36 0.83 -2.39
N TRP A 43 4.05 0.30 -3.37
CA TRP A 43 4.80 -0.94 -3.23
C TRP A 43 6.19 -0.66 -2.66
N ARG A 44 6.60 -1.50 -1.72
CA ARG A 44 7.96 -1.57 -1.17
C ARG A 44 8.47 -3.00 -1.35
N ASN A 45 9.64 -3.12 -1.97
CA ASN A 45 10.36 -4.39 -1.99
C ASN A 45 11.05 -4.55 -0.63
N ILE A 46 10.94 -5.74 -0.06
CA ILE A 46 11.65 -6.08 1.16
C ILE A 46 12.99 -6.65 0.73
N ASP A 47 14.06 -5.88 0.94
CA ASP A 47 15.43 -6.33 0.65
C ASP A 47 16.05 -6.89 1.94
N GLY A 48 16.40 -8.18 1.93
CA GLY A 48 17.04 -8.88 3.06
C GLY A 48 17.16 -10.40 2.83
N PRO A 49 17.97 -11.13 3.60
CA PRO A 49 18.08 -12.60 3.49
C PRO A 49 16.73 -13.32 3.71
N GLU A 50 15.79 -12.69 4.41
CA GLU A 50 14.40 -13.14 4.59
C GLU A 50 13.57 -13.07 3.30
N ALA A 51 13.90 -12.18 2.36
CA ALA A 51 13.24 -12.07 1.06
C ALA A 51 13.47 -13.30 0.16
N ARG A 52 14.49 -14.12 0.49
CA ARG A 52 14.75 -15.41 -0.17
C ARG A 52 13.96 -16.56 0.46
N ASN A 53 13.29 -16.34 1.58
CA ASN A 53 12.54 -17.35 2.28
C ASN A 53 11.03 -17.09 2.14
N VAL A 54 10.40 -17.76 1.17
CA VAL A 54 8.95 -17.67 0.90
C VAL A 54 8.11 -18.14 2.10
N THR A 55 8.69 -18.87 3.05
CA THR A 55 8.04 -19.32 4.29
C THR A 55 8.25 -18.38 5.48
N ALA A 56 9.16 -17.40 5.37
CA ALA A 56 9.32 -16.39 6.40
C ALA A 56 8.07 -15.50 6.39
N ARG A 57 7.27 -15.60 7.45
CA ARG A 57 6.16 -14.69 7.70
C ARG A 57 6.76 -13.38 8.16
N VAL A 58 7.09 -12.51 7.21
CA VAL A 58 7.35 -11.11 7.52
C VAL A 58 6.11 -10.60 8.26
N ASP A 59 6.30 -9.96 9.41
CA ASP A 59 5.20 -9.36 10.16
C ASP A 59 4.89 -7.96 9.61
N PRO A 60 3.64 -7.64 9.22
CA PRO A 60 3.30 -6.33 8.70
C PRO A 60 3.55 -5.19 9.71
N GLY A 61 3.44 -5.48 11.01
CA GLY A 61 3.72 -4.55 12.10
C GLY A 61 5.20 -4.21 12.17
N GLU A 62 6.09 -5.22 12.08
CA GLU A 62 7.54 -4.97 12.06
C GLU A 62 7.97 -4.11 10.87
N VAL A 63 7.40 -4.38 9.67
CA VAL A 63 7.66 -3.54 8.49
C VAL A 63 7.17 -2.11 8.72
N LEU A 64 6.00 -1.94 9.37
CA LEU A 64 5.45 -0.63 9.69
C LEU A 64 6.28 0.13 10.74
N GLU A 65 6.91 -0.57 11.69
CA GLU A 65 7.81 0.01 12.69
C GLU A 65 9.14 0.46 12.08
N ARG A 66 9.66 -0.30 11.11
CA ARG A 66 10.90 0.03 10.39
C ARG A 66 10.73 1.17 9.38
N LEU A 67 9.49 1.51 9.02
CA LEU A 67 9.19 2.67 8.18
C LEU A 67 9.48 3.98 8.92
N THR A 68 10.56 4.64 8.50
CA THR A 68 10.87 6.00 8.94
C THR A 68 9.90 7.01 8.34
N GLU A 69 9.82 8.22 8.92
CA GLU A 69 9.00 9.28 8.32
C GLU A 69 9.46 9.66 6.90
N SER A 70 10.77 9.60 6.65
CA SER A 70 11.34 9.84 5.32
C SER A 70 10.92 8.77 4.32
N ASP A 71 10.88 7.51 4.74
CA ASP A 71 10.35 6.41 3.92
C ASP A 71 8.86 6.61 3.64
N MET A 72 8.07 6.95 4.66
CA MET A 72 6.65 7.22 4.50
C MET A 72 6.41 8.38 3.52
N ALA A 73 7.17 9.46 3.61
CA ALA A 73 7.09 10.59 2.68
C ALA A 73 7.47 10.19 1.25
N LEU A 74 8.52 9.39 1.08
CA LEU A 74 8.94 8.88 -0.23
C LEU A 74 7.87 7.98 -0.86
N HIS A 75 7.34 7.03 -0.08
CA HIS A 75 6.28 6.13 -0.51
C HIS A 75 4.98 6.89 -0.80
N PHE A 76 4.61 7.86 0.03
CA PHE A 76 3.43 8.71 -0.20
C PHE A 76 3.56 9.50 -1.51
N ARG A 77 4.73 10.09 -1.78
CA ARG A 77 4.99 10.82 -3.04
C ARG A 77 4.89 9.91 -4.28
N ARG A 78 5.25 8.64 -4.15
CA ARG A 78 5.18 7.63 -5.23
C ARG A 78 3.88 6.82 -5.24
N SER A 79 2.97 7.10 -4.31
CA SER A 79 1.76 6.31 -4.13
C SER A 79 0.76 6.54 -5.25
N MET A 80 0.05 5.47 -5.62
CA MET A 80 -1.04 5.49 -6.58
C MET A 80 -2.37 5.54 -5.83
N ARG A 81 -3.40 6.18 -6.39
CA ARG A 81 -4.74 6.12 -5.81
C ARG A 81 -5.26 4.68 -5.86
N ILE A 82 -5.88 4.22 -4.79
CA ILE A 82 -6.69 3.00 -4.81
C ILE A 82 -7.94 3.37 -5.60
N SER A 83 -7.95 3.04 -6.89
CA SER A 83 -9.19 3.03 -7.65
C SER A 83 -10.14 2.09 -6.91
N ALA A 84 -11.26 2.61 -6.39
CA ALA A 84 -12.35 1.71 -6.04
C ALA A 84 -12.65 0.91 -7.30
N ALA A 85 -12.78 -0.42 -7.17
CA ALA A 85 -13.21 -1.28 -8.26
C ALA A 85 -14.51 -0.71 -8.85
N ALA A 86 -14.38 0.12 -9.87
CA ALA A 86 -15.48 0.50 -10.76
C ALA A 86 -15.60 -0.55 -11.88
N ASP A 87 -14.76 -1.58 -11.86
CA ASP A 87 -14.83 -2.69 -12.80
C ASP A 87 -14.22 -3.96 -12.17
N PRO A 88 -15.01 -4.83 -11.53
CA PRO A 88 -14.53 -6.13 -11.08
C PRO A 88 -14.39 -7.03 -12.31
N LEU A 89 -13.17 -7.15 -12.83
CA LEU A 89 -12.78 -8.04 -13.94
C LEU A 89 -13.50 -7.72 -15.25
N GLY A 90 -12.73 -7.24 -16.23
CA GLY A 90 -13.19 -7.03 -17.60
C GLY A 90 -14.02 -8.21 -18.09
N THR A 91 -15.26 -7.91 -18.47
CA THR A 91 -16.06 -8.84 -19.27
C THR A 91 -15.20 -9.23 -20.47
N PRO A 92 -14.97 -10.52 -20.75
CA PRO A 92 -14.23 -10.90 -21.94
C PRO A 92 -14.95 -10.31 -23.14
N VAL A 93 -14.24 -9.48 -23.91
CA VAL A 93 -14.76 -8.91 -25.15
C VAL A 93 -14.86 -10.07 -26.13
N THR A 94 -16.01 -10.75 -26.14
CA THR A 94 -16.29 -11.76 -27.17
C THR A 94 -16.53 -10.98 -28.45
N HIS A 95 -15.50 -10.88 -29.29
CA HIS A 95 -15.68 -10.48 -30.68
C HIS A 95 -16.55 -11.55 -31.34
N ALA A 96 -17.84 -11.26 -31.51
CA ALA A 96 -18.70 -11.99 -32.44
C ALA A 96 -18.31 -11.55 -33.86
N GLY A 97 -17.76 -12.49 -34.62
CA GLY A 97 -17.66 -12.39 -36.08
C GLY A 97 -18.98 -12.70 -36.76
#